data_AF-A0A4Z0YTF1-F1
#
_entry.id   AF-A0A4Z0YTF1-F1
#
_cell.length_a   1.000
_cell.length_b   1.000
_cell.length_c   1.000
_cell.angle_alpha   90.00
_cell.angle_beta   90.00
_cell.angle_gamma   90.00
#
_symmetry.space_group_name_H-M   'P 1'
#
loop_
_entity.id
_entity.type
_entity.pdbx_description
1 polymer ?
#
loop_
_entity_poly.entity_id
_entity_poly.type
_entity_poly.pdbx_seq_one_letter_code
_entity_poly.pdbx_strand_id
1 'polypeptide(L)'
;MEMFDHMGIGYRLKEVGLECPGNIFHFPGMSTEQCPTNDFRSLPTRYPFYYKISQNDFEQVLRNHLLATHGISPEYQTELIGLSSPADTETSDRATATIQLPNGEFEAISYPWVVGADGVRSFVRNAAGIDFPGRHLSSMAMMDVSLTNVTIDDEWVHYFFDKDFFINVTRMPGKDLWRIYMCEPTGEYVYREDKQKTFQQIADKLGIGFQLGKPIWETSWEVYNNIAARYLAGRLLLCGDASHVHSPAGGQGMNGCMQDAFNLGWKLAAVFKGHASPDILDTYEQERKPIGEQISAGAAATHKIVMGFGIEPTDRLVFTQVPNWEENTVFRVSGLSHNYTDVVTPALPLAIQNNPVPGPKPGSRAPDALLTVSPQCHVYDIFRRPQFTLLIVPDTSPERKPAQIALADHIRKAITSHFPGHVSMHLISDQREGEFDFDHQSVDQVGEFRDRYGIEKDGEGEGRLVLVRPDLYIGLACKLPLWEGVVEYLAGWFIEVK
;
A
#
# COMPACT_ATOMS: atom_id res chain seq x y z
N MET A 1 6.63 -0.30 3.19
CA MET A 1 8.05 0.13 3.11
C MET A 1 8.57 0.20 1.69
N GLU A 2 8.36 -0.80 0.85
CA GLU A 2 8.79 -0.80 -0.55
C GLU A 2 8.34 0.44 -1.34
N MET A 3 7.08 0.84 -1.20
CA MET A 3 6.54 2.09 -1.76
C MET A 3 7.35 3.32 -1.31
N PHE A 4 7.68 3.43 -0.02
CA PHE A 4 8.45 4.55 0.52
C PHE A 4 9.91 4.54 0.08
N ASP A 5 10.48 3.36 -0.09
CA ASP A 5 11.82 3.21 -0.66
C ASP A 5 11.87 3.60 -2.14
N HIS A 6 10.82 3.27 -2.90
CA HIS A 6 10.63 3.74 -4.27
C HIS A 6 10.49 5.27 -4.34
N MET A 7 9.78 5.88 -3.38
CA MET A 7 9.70 7.33 -3.22
C MET A 7 11.00 7.98 -2.68
N GLY A 8 12.04 7.19 -2.37
CA GLY A 8 13.32 7.71 -1.86
C GLY A 8 13.29 8.18 -0.41
N ILE A 9 12.29 7.77 0.38
CA ILE A 9 12.15 8.14 1.81
C ILE A 9 12.21 6.95 2.76
N GLY A 10 12.36 5.73 2.24
CA GLY A 10 12.46 4.51 3.04
C GLY A 10 13.50 4.63 4.15
N TYR A 11 14.69 5.17 3.86
CA TYR A 11 15.76 5.34 4.84
C TYR A 11 15.38 6.30 6.00
N ARG A 12 14.69 7.41 5.71
CA ARG A 12 14.26 8.37 6.73
C ARG A 12 13.26 7.75 7.71
N LEU A 13 12.40 6.86 7.21
CA LEU A 13 11.46 6.13 8.07
C LEU A 13 12.18 5.14 8.99
N LYS A 14 13.30 4.54 8.54
CA LYS A 14 14.12 3.65 9.39
C LYS A 14 14.75 4.40 10.56
N GLU A 15 15.12 5.66 10.37
CA GLU A 15 15.76 6.48 11.42
C GLU A 15 14.84 6.77 12.61
N VAL A 16 13.52 6.77 12.38
CA VAL A 16 12.51 7.13 13.40
C VAL A 16 11.60 5.95 13.79
N GLY A 17 11.78 4.79 13.16
CA GLY A 17 10.99 3.59 13.41
C GLY A 17 11.77 2.53 14.18
N LEU A 18 11.06 1.58 14.79
CA LEU A 18 11.63 0.34 15.33
C LEU A 18 11.16 -0.84 14.47
N GLU A 19 12.08 -1.70 14.08
CA GLU A 19 11.73 -2.96 13.41
C GLU A 19 10.94 -3.85 14.37
N CYS A 20 9.92 -4.51 13.84
CA CYS A 20 9.10 -5.44 14.58
C CYS A 20 8.96 -6.73 13.76
N PRO A 21 9.46 -7.87 14.26
CA PRO A 21 9.36 -9.14 13.56
C PRO A 21 7.90 -9.54 13.30
N GLY A 22 7.00 -9.19 14.23
CA GLY A 22 5.66 -9.72 14.19
C GLY A 22 4.82 -9.51 15.44
N ASN A 23 3.77 -10.33 15.51
CA ASN A 23 2.78 -10.30 16.58
C ASN A 23 2.79 -11.61 17.38
N ILE A 24 2.53 -11.53 18.68
CA ILE A 24 2.31 -12.68 19.57
C ILE A 24 0.87 -12.62 20.12
N PHE A 25 0.12 -13.71 19.97
CA PHE A 25 -1.27 -13.82 20.42
C PHE A 25 -1.36 -14.62 21.72
N HIS A 26 -1.50 -13.93 22.86
CA HIS A 26 -1.55 -14.55 24.19
C HIS A 26 -2.92 -15.14 24.49
N PHE A 27 -3.02 -16.47 24.39
CA PHE A 27 -4.20 -17.22 24.82
C PHE A 27 -4.11 -17.55 26.32
N PRO A 28 -5.20 -17.37 27.10
CA PRO A 28 -5.20 -17.68 28.52
C PRO A 28 -4.74 -19.11 28.84
N GLY A 29 -3.79 -19.23 29.77
CA GLY A 29 -3.26 -20.52 30.24
C GLY A 29 -2.12 -21.11 29.40
N MET A 30 -1.68 -20.44 28.33
CA MET A 30 -0.52 -20.83 27.54
C MET A 30 0.71 -20.03 27.96
N SER A 31 1.92 -20.63 27.86
CA SER A 31 3.16 -19.85 27.97
C SER A 31 3.41 -19.07 26.67
N THR A 32 4.19 -17.99 26.75
CA THR A 32 4.50 -17.14 25.59
C THR A 32 5.09 -17.94 24.42
N GLU A 33 5.94 -18.93 24.71
CA GLU A 33 6.61 -19.78 23.70
C GLU A 33 5.65 -20.73 22.98
N GLN A 34 4.49 -21.01 23.58
CA GLN A 34 3.44 -21.84 22.98
C GLN A 34 2.42 -21.02 22.20
N CYS A 35 2.40 -19.71 22.40
CA CYS A 35 1.43 -18.82 21.78
C CYS A 35 1.63 -18.73 20.27
N PRO A 36 0.56 -18.70 19.47
CA PRO A 36 0.67 -18.46 18.04
C PRO A 36 1.33 -17.12 17.72
N THR A 37 2.13 -17.09 16.66
CA THR A 37 2.82 -15.89 16.18
C THR A 37 2.46 -15.58 14.74
N ASN A 38 2.67 -14.32 14.37
CA ASN A 38 2.72 -13.88 12.98
C ASN A 38 4.11 -13.29 12.71
N ASP A 39 5.06 -14.10 12.29
CA ASP A 39 6.44 -13.67 11.96
C ASP A 39 6.60 -13.31 10.48
N PHE A 40 6.84 -12.03 10.22
CA PHE A 40 6.96 -11.46 8.87
C PHE A 40 8.31 -11.76 8.23
N ARG A 41 9.28 -12.32 8.97
CA ARG A 41 10.63 -12.62 8.48
C ARG A 41 10.67 -13.68 7.37
N SER A 42 9.57 -14.42 7.21
CA SER A 42 9.37 -15.39 6.13
C SER A 42 8.99 -14.76 4.78
N LEU A 43 8.61 -13.47 4.76
CA LEU A 43 8.07 -12.85 3.55
C LEU A 43 9.15 -12.58 2.50
N PRO A 44 8.83 -12.76 1.19
CA PRO A 44 9.78 -12.58 0.09
C PRO A 44 9.96 -11.09 -0.27
N THR A 45 10.39 -10.27 0.68
CA THR A 45 10.62 -8.83 0.54
C THR A 45 11.91 -8.39 1.23
N ARG A 46 12.49 -7.26 0.81
CA ARG A 46 13.62 -6.62 1.50
C ARG A 46 13.27 -6.05 2.88
N TYR A 47 11.98 -5.98 3.20
CA TYR A 47 11.47 -5.50 4.48
C TYR A 47 10.62 -6.59 5.15
N PRO A 48 11.22 -7.73 5.55
CA PRO A 48 10.47 -8.88 6.08
C PRO A 48 10.15 -8.66 7.57
N PHE A 49 9.53 -7.51 7.87
CA PHE A 49 9.11 -6.99 9.16
C PHE A 49 8.26 -5.74 8.91
N TYR A 50 7.57 -5.24 9.94
CA TYR A 50 6.96 -3.91 9.88
C TYR A 50 7.62 -2.95 10.88
N TYR A 51 7.53 -1.65 10.60
CA TYR A 51 8.06 -0.62 11.49
C TYR A 51 6.98 -0.16 12.47
N LYS A 52 7.31 -0.16 13.75
CA LYS A 52 6.58 0.57 14.80
C LYS A 52 7.02 2.02 14.71
N ILE A 53 6.09 2.93 14.42
CA ILE A 53 6.38 4.36 14.27
C ILE A 53 5.19 5.16 14.79
N SER A 54 5.47 6.27 15.48
CA SER A 54 4.44 7.24 15.81
C SER A 54 3.91 7.88 14.53
N GLN A 55 2.59 7.96 14.37
CA GLN A 55 2.00 8.61 13.20
C GLN A 55 2.48 10.07 13.03
N ASN A 56 2.71 10.78 14.14
CA ASN A 56 3.26 12.14 14.09
C ASN A 56 4.65 12.19 13.44
N ASP A 57 5.54 11.26 13.82
CA ASP A 57 6.92 11.22 13.32
C ASP A 57 6.95 10.72 11.87
N PHE A 58 6.09 9.75 11.56
CA PHE A 58 5.84 9.29 10.20
C PHE A 58 5.41 10.45 9.28
N GLU A 59 4.37 11.20 9.67
CA GLU A 59 3.92 12.35 8.88
C GLU A 59 4.96 13.47 8.83
N GLN A 60 5.76 13.67 9.88
CA GLN A 60 6.84 14.65 9.86
C GLN A 60 7.88 14.31 8.79
N VAL A 61 8.23 13.02 8.62
CA VAL A 61 9.10 12.57 7.53
C VAL A 61 8.48 12.89 6.17
N LEU A 62 7.18 12.65 6.00
CA LEU A 62 6.46 12.97 4.76
C LEU A 62 6.44 14.48 4.47
N ARG A 63 6.13 15.32 5.47
CA ARG A 63 6.14 16.79 5.34
C ARG A 63 7.52 17.32 4.98
N ASN A 64 8.55 16.83 5.66
CA ASN A 64 9.94 17.22 5.38
C ASN A 64 10.36 16.81 3.98
N HIS A 65 9.92 15.64 3.50
CA HIS A 65 10.19 15.22 2.12
C HIS A 65 9.44 16.07 1.10
N LEU A 66 8.15 16.33 1.31
CA LEU A 66 7.34 17.18 0.43
C LEU A 66 7.94 18.58 0.29
N LEU A 67 8.36 19.18 1.41
CA LEU A 67 9.02 20.48 1.42
C LEU A 67 10.39 20.44 0.74
N ALA A 68 11.24 19.47 1.06
CA ALA A 68 12.60 19.40 0.52
C ALA A 68 12.64 19.09 -0.98
N THR A 69 11.72 18.24 -1.47
CA THR A 69 11.72 17.77 -2.87
C THR A 69 10.89 18.68 -3.78
N HIS A 70 9.78 19.24 -3.27
CA HIS A 70 8.82 19.96 -4.10
C HIS A 70 8.59 21.41 -3.68
N GLY A 71 9.12 21.85 -2.53
CA GLY A 71 8.86 23.20 -2.01
C GLY A 71 7.40 23.42 -1.60
N ILE A 72 6.65 22.34 -1.37
CA ILE A 72 5.22 22.38 -1.02
C ILE A 72 5.07 22.09 0.47
N SER A 73 4.08 22.72 1.10
CA SER A 73 3.68 22.43 2.48
C SER A 73 2.16 22.48 2.61
N PRO A 74 1.57 21.70 3.52
CA PRO A 74 0.13 21.80 3.79
C PRO A 74 -0.23 23.18 4.33
N GLU A 75 -1.35 23.72 3.85
CA GLU A 75 -1.95 24.95 4.37
C GLU A 75 -2.83 24.59 5.57
N TYR A 76 -2.31 24.81 6.77
CA TYR A 76 -3.02 24.50 8.02
C TYR A 76 -4.09 25.54 8.35
N GLN A 77 -5.02 25.16 9.24
CA GLN A 77 -6.12 26.03 9.69
C GLN A 77 -6.95 26.59 8.52
N THR A 78 -7.00 25.83 7.42
CA THR A 78 -7.77 26.14 6.22
C THR A 78 -8.80 25.05 6.03
N GLU A 79 -10.09 25.39 6.10
CA GLU A 79 -11.18 24.42 6.13
C GLU A 79 -12.01 24.49 4.84
N LEU A 80 -12.27 23.34 4.21
CA LEU A 80 -13.21 23.24 3.11
C LEU A 80 -14.64 23.26 3.66
N ILE A 81 -15.37 24.35 3.40
CA ILE A 81 -16.72 24.57 3.93
C ILE A 81 -17.83 24.50 2.87
N GLY A 82 -17.44 24.51 1.60
CA GLY A 82 -18.36 24.44 0.47
C GLY A 82 -17.68 23.76 -0.71
N LEU A 83 -18.40 22.86 -1.38
CA LEU A 83 -17.88 22.21 -2.56
C LEU A 83 -19.02 22.00 -3.55
N SER A 84 -18.80 22.44 -4.79
CA SER A 84 -19.69 22.18 -5.90
C SER A 84 -18.87 21.65 -7.07
N SER A 85 -19.30 20.51 -7.61
CA SER A 85 -18.85 20.02 -8.91
C SER A 85 -20.08 20.03 -9.81
N PRO A 86 -19.98 20.51 -11.07
CA PRO A 86 -21.09 20.38 -12.00
C PRO A 86 -21.47 18.90 -12.11
N ALA A 87 -22.70 18.58 -11.74
CA ALA A 87 -23.32 17.32 -12.06
C ALA A 87 -23.70 17.38 -13.54
N ASP A 88 -23.11 16.52 -14.37
CA ASP A 88 -23.60 16.17 -15.70
C ASP A 88 -23.94 17.33 -16.66
N THR A 89 -23.22 18.47 -16.62
CA THR A 89 -23.48 19.57 -17.57
C THR A 89 -22.21 20.09 -18.23
N GLU A 90 -22.29 20.19 -19.55
CA GLU A 90 -21.29 20.57 -20.56
C GLU A 90 -20.66 21.97 -20.36
N THR A 91 -20.78 22.60 -19.19
CA THR A 91 -20.48 24.03 -18.99
C THR A 91 -19.34 24.33 -18.02
N SER A 92 -18.83 23.38 -17.22
CA SER A 92 -17.61 23.61 -16.43
C SER A 92 -16.82 22.31 -16.24
N ASP A 93 -15.54 22.34 -16.58
CA ASP A 93 -14.59 21.24 -16.45
C ASP A 93 -13.91 21.20 -15.07
N ARG A 94 -14.38 21.99 -14.10
CA ARG A 94 -13.75 22.23 -12.80
C ARG A 94 -14.72 22.13 -11.63
N ALA A 95 -14.21 21.76 -10.46
CA ALA A 95 -14.89 21.86 -9.18
C ALA A 95 -14.60 23.21 -8.52
N THR A 96 -15.59 23.82 -7.87
CA THR A 96 -15.43 25.06 -7.09
C THR A 96 -15.47 24.74 -5.61
N ALA A 97 -14.35 24.98 -4.93
CA ALA A 97 -14.16 24.82 -3.51
C ALA A 97 -14.27 26.18 -2.82
N THR A 98 -15.06 26.26 -1.74
CA THR A 98 -15.11 27.40 -0.83
C THR A 98 -14.32 27.03 0.42
N ILE A 99 -13.22 27.73 0.65
CA ILE A 99 -12.34 27.51 1.80
C ILE A 99 -12.45 28.66 2.78
N GLN A 100 -12.40 28.34 4.07
CA GLN A 100 -12.23 29.31 5.14
C GLN A 100 -10.75 29.39 5.51
N LEU A 101 -10.20 30.60 5.49
CA LEU A 101 -8.81 30.89 5.83
C LEU A 101 -8.62 31.09 7.35
N PRO A 102 -7.37 31.07 7.87
CA PRO A 102 -7.09 31.25 9.29
C PRO A 102 -7.57 32.59 9.88
N ASN A 103 -7.73 33.62 9.04
CA ASN A 103 -8.24 34.94 9.43
C ASN A 103 -9.79 35.00 9.47
N GLY A 104 -10.48 33.91 9.11
CA GLY A 104 -11.92 33.80 9.04
C GLY A 104 -12.54 34.28 7.71
N GLU A 105 -11.73 34.78 6.77
CA GLU A 105 -12.17 35.11 5.41
C GLU A 105 -12.47 33.85 4.60
N PHE A 106 -13.28 34.01 3.55
CA PHE A 106 -13.67 32.91 2.66
C PHE A 106 -13.19 33.19 1.24
N GLU A 107 -12.66 32.15 0.59
CA GLU A 107 -12.26 32.19 -0.80
C GLU A 107 -12.97 31.09 -1.59
N ALA A 108 -13.50 31.44 -2.77
CA ALA A 108 -14.05 30.47 -3.71
C ALA A 108 -13.07 30.28 -4.87
N ILE A 109 -12.52 29.08 -5.00
CA ILE A 109 -11.46 28.76 -5.95
C ILE A 109 -11.88 27.56 -6.80
N SER A 110 -11.67 27.66 -8.11
CA SER A 110 -11.96 26.56 -9.05
C SER A 110 -10.72 25.71 -9.32
N TYR A 111 -10.81 24.41 -9.06
CA TYR A 111 -9.76 23.41 -9.31
C TYR A 111 -10.20 22.41 -10.38
N PRO A 112 -9.29 21.85 -11.21
CA PRO A 112 -9.67 20.83 -12.19
C PRO A 112 -10.18 19.56 -11.51
N TRP A 113 -9.60 19.24 -10.36
CA TRP A 113 -9.90 18.05 -9.56
C TRP A 113 -9.80 18.39 -8.08
N VAL A 114 -10.61 17.74 -7.25
CA VAL A 114 -10.54 17.77 -5.80
C VAL A 114 -10.47 16.34 -5.28
N VAL A 115 -9.48 16.05 -4.43
CA VAL A 115 -9.29 14.75 -3.79
C VAL A 115 -9.64 14.86 -2.31
N GLY A 116 -10.70 14.17 -1.89
CA GLY A 116 -11.10 14.03 -0.49
C GLY A 116 -10.24 13.01 0.23
N ALA A 117 -9.23 13.49 0.93
CA ALA A 117 -8.43 12.72 1.90
C ALA A 117 -8.76 13.15 3.35
N ASP A 118 -10.02 13.47 3.59
CA ASP A 118 -10.57 14.18 4.76
C ASP A 118 -11.23 13.24 5.79
N GLY A 119 -10.85 11.96 5.76
CA GLY A 119 -11.17 10.98 6.80
C GLY A 119 -12.59 10.42 6.78
N VAL A 120 -12.93 9.65 7.82
CA VAL A 120 -14.20 8.90 7.91
C VAL A 120 -15.45 9.80 7.81
N ARG A 121 -15.37 11.06 8.24
CA ARG A 121 -16.45 12.06 8.15
C ARG A 121 -16.33 12.97 6.92
N SER A 122 -15.75 12.46 5.84
CA SER A 122 -15.45 13.19 4.61
C SER A 122 -16.57 14.15 4.17
N PHE A 123 -16.22 15.43 4.13
CA PHE A 123 -17.02 16.50 3.53
C PHE A 123 -17.12 16.31 2.02
N VAL A 124 -16.01 15.94 1.37
CA VAL A 124 -15.96 15.74 -0.09
C VAL A 124 -16.91 14.64 -0.52
N ARG A 125 -16.92 13.50 0.19
CA ARG A 125 -17.86 12.39 -0.07
C ARG A 125 -19.32 12.83 0.04
N ASN A 126 -19.65 13.57 1.09
CA ASN A 126 -21.01 14.06 1.31
C ASN A 126 -21.44 15.07 0.23
N ALA A 127 -20.56 16.00 -0.13
CA ALA A 127 -20.80 16.98 -1.20
C ALA A 127 -20.93 16.32 -2.59
N ALA A 128 -20.23 15.21 -2.81
CA ALA A 128 -20.34 14.39 -4.00
C ALA A 128 -21.63 13.55 -4.06
N GLY A 129 -22.41 13.47 -2.96
CA GLY A 129 -23.60 12.63 -2.88
C GLY A 129 -23.29 11.13 -2.93
N ILE A 130 -22.10 10.72 -2.48
CA ILE A 130 -21.66 9.32 -2.51
C ILE A 130 -22.05 8.62 -1.20
N ASP A 131 -22.81 7.54 -1.31
CA ASP A 131 -23.18 6.72 -0.15
C ASP A 131 -21.98 6.02 0.48
N PHE A 132 -22.01 5.86 1.81
CA PHE A 132 -20.97 5.19 2.60
C PHE A 132 -21.52 4.04 3.44
N PRO A 133 -22.06 2.99 2.80
CA PRO A 133 -22.66 1.86 3.50
C PRO A 133 -21.63 1.12 4.35
N GLY A 134 -22.07 0.61 5.49
CA GLY A 134 -21.26 -0.22 6.36
C GLY A 134 -21.93 -0.49 7.69
N ARG A 135 -21.15 -0.95 8.67
CA ARG A 135 -21.64 -1.30 10.00
C ARG A 135 -20.66 -0.91 11.09
N HIS A 136 -21.21 -0.61 12.26
CA HIS A 136 -20.47 -0.52 13.51
C HIS A 136 -20.00 -1.92 13.94
N LEU A 137 -18.79 -2.01 14.48
CA LEU A 137 -18.19 -3.27 14.93
C LEU A 137 -17.94 -3.30 16.44
N SER A 138 -17.31 -2.24 16.97
CA SER A 138 -16.86 -2.17 18.36
C SER A 138 -16.41 -0.74 18.69
N SER A 139 -16.03 -0.50 19.94
CA SER A 139 -15.37 0.74 20.36
C SER A 139 -13.92 0.45 20.74
N MET A 140 -13.03 1.41 20.47
CA MET A 140 -11.60 1.30 20.75
C MET A 140 -11.08 2.54 21.45
N ALA A 141 -10.14 2.35 22.36
CA ALA A 141 -9.34 3.40 22.97
C ALA A 141 -7.86 3.12 22.75
N MET A 142 -7.05 4.17 22.71
CA MET A 142 -5.59 4.09 22.64
C MET A 142 -4.98 5.09 23.62
N MET A 143 -3.83 4.73 24.21
CA MET A 143 -3.00 5.66 24.94
C MET A 143 -1.50 5.41 24.72
N ASP A 144 -0.73 6.48 24.83
CA ASP A 144 0.72 6.43 24.97
C ASP A 144 1.09 6.68 26.44
N VAL A 145 1.75 5.71 27.07
CA VAL A 145 1.95 5.69 28.52
C VAL A 145 3.28 5.02 28.88
N SER A 146 3.91 5.45 29.98
CA SER A 146 5.04 4.73 30.56
C SER A 146 4.55 3.49 31.31
N LEU A 147 5.21 2.35 31.15
CA LEU A 147 4.89 1.13 31.88
C LEU A 147 6.03 0.72 32.81
N THR A 148 5.68 0.20 33.98
CA THR A 148 6.63 -0.49 34.88
C THR A 148 6.23 -1.95 35.04
N ASN A 149 7.15 -2.78 35.56
CA ASN A 149 6.98 -4.24 35.69
C ASN A 149 6.65 -4.94 34.35
N VAL A 150 7.20 -4.43 33.25
CA VAL A 150 7.03 -5.04 31.93
C VAL A 150 7.92 -6.27 31.83
N THR A 151 7.31 -7.42 31.53
CA THR A 151 8.00 -8.72 31.36
C THR A 151 7.92 -9.26 29.93
N ILE A 152 7.16 -8.58 29.07
CA ILE A 152 6.96 -8.93 27.66
C ILE A 152 8.12 -8.37 26.81
N ASP A 153 8.41 -9.03 25.70
CA ASP A 153 9.45 -8.65 24.75
C ASP A 153 9.08 -7.34 24.03
N ASP A 154 9.96 -6.34 24.07
CA ASP A 154 9.67 -5.03 23.49
C ASP A 154 9.88 -4.98 21.96
N GLU A 155 10.49 -6.01 21.36
CA GLU A 155 10.64 -6.15 19.91
C GLU A 155 9.30 -6.47 19.23
N TRP A 156 8.44 -7.25 19.89
CA TRP A 156 7.18 -7.74 19.35
C TRP A 156 5.98 -6.81 19.65
N VAL A 157 4.88 -7.03 18.93
CA VAL A 157 3.57 -6.52 19.32
C VAL A 157 2.81 -7.65 20.02
N HIS A 158 2.26 -7.36 21.20
CA HIS A 158 1.55 -8.36 21.99
C HIS A 158 0.04 -8.12 21.99
N TYR A 159 -0.72 -9.20 21.76
CA TYR A 159 -2.17 -9.21 21.82
C TYR A 159 -2.61 -10.05 23.01
N PHE A 160 -3.30 -9.45 23.96
CA PHE A 160 -3.95 -10.11 25.10
C PHE A 160 -5.45 -9.99 24.94
N PHE A 161 -6.20 -11.06 25.19
CA PHE A 161 -7.64 -11.02 25.03
C PHE A 161 -8.33 -12.06 25.88
N ASP A 162 -9.57 -11.76 26.25
CA ASP A 162 -10.51 -12.71 26.83
C ASP A 162 -11.81 -12.75 26.01
N LYS A 163 -12.88 -13.25 26.61
CA LYS A 163 -14.20 -13.26 26.00
C LYS A 163 -14.71 -11.88 25.58
N ASP A 164 -14.38 -10.84 26.34
CA ASP A 164 -15.03 -9.52 26.25
C ASP A 164 -14.06 -8.40 25.85
N PHE A 165 -12.76 -8.58 26.11
CA PHE A 165 -11.74 -7.54 25.97
C PHE A 165 -10.59 -7.97 25.08
N PHE A 166 -10.03 -6.97 24.42
CA PHE A 166 -8.77 -7.04 23.69
C PHE A 166 -7.86 -5.91 24.14
N ILE A 167 -6.60 -6.24 24.46
CA ILE A 167 -5.50 -5.30 24.68
C ILE A 167 -4.36 -5.59 23.70
N ASN A 168 -3.92 -4.56 22.99
CA ASN A 168 -2.67 -4.57 22.22
C ASN A 168 -1.61 -3.76 22.98
N VAL A 169 -0.38 -4.26 23.06
CA VAL A 169 0.73 -3.54 23.72
C VAL A 169 1.95 -3.56 22.81
N THR A 170 2.55 -2.39 22.59
CA THR A 170 3.78 -2.28 21.81
C THR A 170 4.68 -1.14 22.27
N ARG A 171 5.99 -1.36 22.17
CA ARG A 171 7.01 -0.36 22.50
C ARG A 171 7.14 0.68 21.39
N MET A 172 7.14 1.96 21.76
CA MET A 172 7.30 3.06 20.80
C MET A 172 8.77 3.47 20.64
N PRO A 173 9.20 3.91 19.44
CA PRO A 173 10.56 4.43 19.20
C PRO A 173 10.91 5.66 20.05
N GLY A 174 12.18 5.77 20.44
CA GLY A 174 12.81 6.99 20.96
C GLY A 174 12.41 7.44 22.37
N LYS A 175 11.36 6.89 22.96
CA LYS A 175 10.87 7.25 24.31
C LYS A 175 10.64 5.99 25.15
N ASP A 176 10.70 6.13 26.47
CA ASP A 176 10.29 5.07 27.42
C ASP A 176 8.76 4.98 27.52
N LEU A 177 8.12 4.83 26.36
CA LEU A 177 6.68 4.84 26.18
C LEU A 177 6.22 3.58 25.46
N TRP A 178 5.04 3.15 25.86
CA TRP A 178 4.30 2.05 25.29
C TRP A 178 2.99 2.58 24.75
N ARG A 179 2.59 2.06 23.60
CA ARG A 179 1.27 2.27 23.03
C ARG A 179 0.39 1.09 23.38
N ILE A 180 -0.75 1.40 23.97
CA ILE A 180 -1.74 0.40 24.38
C ILE A 180 -3.05 0.70 23.67
N TYR A 181 -3.61 -0.30 23.01
CA TYR A 181 -5.00 -0.25 22.54
C TYR A 181 -5.86 -1.12 23.43
N MET A 182 -7.09 -0.68 23.70
CA MET A 182 -8.14 -1.47 24.33
C MET A 182 -9.37 -1.46 23.43
N CYS A 183 -9.97 -2.61 23.19
CA CYS A 183 -11.21 -2.73 22.42
C CYS A 183 -12.21 -3.61 23.17
N GLU A 184 -13.48 -3.23 23.06
CA GLU A 184 -14.62 -3.96 23.61
C GLU A 184 -15.89 -3.59 22.81
N PRO A 185 -16.95 -4.41 22.87
CA PRO A 185 -18.07 -4.31 21.92
C PRO A 185 -19.08 -3.19 22.22
N THR A 186 -19.20 -2.69 23.45
CA THR A 186 -20.30 -1.81 23.87
C THR A 186 -19.92 -0.34 24.04
N GLY A 187 -18.63 -0.03 24.21
CA GLY A 187 -18.14 1.32 24.52
C GLY A 187 -18.20 1.67 26.01
N GLU A 188 -18.78 0.81 26.85
CA GLU A 188 -18.99 1.06 28.29
C GLU A 188 -17.68 1.27 29.06
N TYR A 189 -16.59 0.64 28.63
CA TYR A 189 -15.27 0.80 29.25
C TYR A 189 -14.43 1.82 28.49
N VAL A 190 -14.49 1.81 27.15
CA VAL A 190 -13.73 2.71 26.29
C VAL A 190 -14.00 4.17 26.57
N TYR A 191 -15.24 4.54 26.88
CA TYR A 191 -15.64 5.94 27.11
C TYR A 191 -15.73 6.35 28.58
N ARG A 192 -15.21 5.54 29.52
CA ARG A 192 -15.12 5.97 30.92
C ARG A 192 -14.16 7.15 31.07
N GLU A 193 -14.46 8.06 31.99
CA GLU A 193 -13.66 9.27 32.21
C GLU A 193 -12.23 8.94 32.61
N ASP A 194 -12.03 8.03 33.57
CA ASP A 194 -10.71 7.61 34.04
C ASP A 194 -10.18 6.42 33.20
N LYS A 195 -9.61 6.74 32.03
CA LYS A 195 -9.06 5.75 31.10
C LYS A 195 -7.86 5.02 31.68
N GLN A 196 -6.97 5.70 32.40
CA GLN A 196 -5.79 5.07 33.01
C GLN A 196 -6.21 3.94 33.96
N LYS A 197 -7.13 4.23 34.87
CA LYS A 197 -7.65 3.23 35.81
C LYS A 197 -8.40 2.12 35.08
N THR A 198 -9.18 2.47 34.04
CA THR A 198 -9.91 1.47 33.26
C THR A 198 -8.96 0.51 32.53
N PHE A 199 -7.92 1.03 31.88
CA PHE A 199 -6.90 0.20 31.23
C PHE A 199 -6.16 -0.69 32.23
N GLN A 200 -5.79 -0.16 33.42
CA GLN A 200 -5.17 -0.98 34.46
C GLN A 200 -6.09 -2.12 34.91
N GLN A 201 -7.37 -1.83 35.14
CA GLN A 201 -8.35 -2.85 35.56
C GLN A 201 -8.48 -3.97 34.53
N ILE A 202 -8.50 -3.66 33.23
CA ILE A 202 -8.57 -4.67 32.18
C ILE A 202 -7.24 -5.40 32.02
N ALA A 203 -6.10 -4.72 32.10
CA ALA A 203 -4.78 -5.36 32.07
C ALA A 203 -4.59 -6.35 33.24
N ASP A 204 -5.07 -6.00 34.44
CA ASP A 204 -5.06 -6.88 35.61
C ASP A 204 -5.98 -8.09 35.40
N LYS A 205 -7.18 -7.88 34.84
CA LYS A 205 -8.13 -8.96 34.48
C LYS A 205 -7.52 -9.95 33.49
N LEU A 206 -6.78 -9.44 32.51
CA LEU A 206 -6.07 -10.24 31.50
C LEU A 206 -4.74 -10.82 32.00
N GLY A 207 -4.32 -10.49 33.22
CA GLY A 207 -3.11 -11.03 33.85
C GLY A 207 -1.80 -10.56 33.20
N ILE A 208 -1.77 -9.39 32.56
CA ILE A 208 -0.61 -8.95 31.78
C ILE A 208 0.58 -8.55 32.69
N GLY A 209 0.30 -8.01 33.89
CA GLY A 209 1.29 -7.81 34.96
C GLY A 209 2.03 -6.47 34.98
N PHE A 210 1.93 -5.65 33.94
CA PHE A 210 2.49 -4.29 33.95
C PHE A 210 1.66 -3.32 34.81
N GLN A 211 2.27 -2.19 35.16
CA GLN A 211 1.59 -1.08 35.82
C GLN A 211 1.64 0.18 34.95
N LEU A 212 0.48 0.82 34.75
CA LEU A 212 0.36 2.05 33.98
C LEU A 212 0.80 3.26 34.80
N GLY A 213 1.77 4.02 34.25
CA GLY A 213 2.01 5.40 34.66
C GLY A 213 0.93 6.35 34.16
N LYS A 214 1.21 7.66 34.25
CA LYS A 214 0.30 8.69 33.75
C LYS A 214 0.34 8.73 32.21
N PRO A 215 -0.80 8.57 31.50
CA PRO A 215 -0.84 8.72 30.06
C PRO A 215 -0.40 10.13 29.64
N ILE A 216 0.41 10.21 28.57
CA ILE A 216 0.78 11.50 27.97
C ILE A 216 -0.14 11.89 26.81
N TRP A 217 -0.87 10.91 26.29
CA TRP A 217 -1.82 11.06 25.20
C TRP A 217 -2.84 9.91 25.25
N GLU A 218 -4.10 10.22 24.96
CA GLU A 218 -5.18 9.23 24.89
C GLU A 218 -6.24 9.65 23.87
N THR A 219 -6.92 8.67 23.28
CA THR A 219 -8.08 8.90 22.41
C THR A 219 -9.02 7.70 22.42
N SER A 220 -10.26 7.91 21.97
CA SER A 220 -11.30 6.89 21.86
C SER A 220 -12.15 7.12 20.61
N TRP A 221 -12.54 6.05 19.93
CA TRP A 221 -13.33 6.12 18.70
C TRP A 221 -14.14 4.84 18.46
N GLU A 222 -15.14 4.97 17.61
CA GLU A 222 -15.91 3.82 17.11
C GLU A 222 -15.20 3.17 15.92
N VAL A 223 -15.24 1.84 15.89
CA VAL A 223 -14.74 1.02 14.80
C VAL A 223 -15.88 0.71 13.85
N TYR A 224 -15.67 1.07 12.58
CA TYR A 224 -16.61 0.82 11.49
C TYR A 224 -15.98 -0.09 10.43
N ASN A 225 -16.83 -0.71 9.63
CA ASN A 225 -16.43 -1.28 8.35
C ASN A 225 -17.35 -0.74 7.25
N ASN A 226 -16.87 0.28 6.54
CA ASN A 226 -17.63 0.96 5.50
C ASN A 226 -16.78 1.07 4.23
N ILE A 227 -17.45 1.00 3.08
CA ILE A 227 -16.82 1.20 1.77
C ILE A 227 -17.75 2.11 0.96
N ALA A 228 -17.19 3.15 0.35
CA ALA A 228 -17.94 4.10 -0.46
C ALA A 228 -18.52 3.42 -1.70
N ALA A 229 -19.73 3.81 -2.08
CA ALA A 229 -20.41 3.24 -3.24
C ALA A 229 -19.63 3.52 -4.54
N ARG A 230 -18.96 4.67 -4.61
CA ARG A 230 -18.06 5.10 -5.69
C ARG A 230 -16.86 5.86 -5.12
N TYR A 231 -15.75 5.89 -5.84
CA TYR A 231 -14.56 6.66 -5.47
C TYR A 231 -14.40 7.91 -6.34
N LEU A 232 -15.20 8.05 -7.41
CA LEU A 232 -15.21 9.18 -8.33
C LEU A 232 -16.65 9.64 -8.60
N ALA A 233 -16.87 10.95 -8.54
CA ALA A 233 -18.08 11.62 -9.02
C ALA A 233 -17.74 13.00 -9.61
N GLY A 234 -17.93 13.15 -10.92
CA GLY A 234 -17.57 14.38 -11.63
C GLY A 234 -16.07 14.69 -11.51
N ARG A 235 -15.71 15.80 -10.86
CA ARG A 235 -14.31 16.19 -10.58
C ARG A 235 -13.86 15.89 -9.15
N LEU A 236 -14.64 15.10 -8.42
CA LEU A 236 -14.41 14.77 -7.01
C LEU A 236 -13.97 13.32 -6.87
N LEU A 237 -12.79 13.12 -6.31
CA LEU A 237 -12.19 11.82 -6.02
C LEU A 237 -12.12 11.61 -4.51
N LEU A 238 -12.30 10.38 -4.04
CA LEU A 238 -12.13 10.03 -2.63
C LEU A 238 -10.83 9.25 -2.44
N CYS A 239 -10.13 9.43 -1.33
CA CYS A 239 -8.90 8.70 -1.01
C CYS A 239 -8.82 8.37 0.48
N GLY A 240 -8.34 7.16 0.79
CA GLY A 240 -8.16 6.69 2.17
C GLY A 240 -9.47 6.53 2.93
N ASP A 241 -9.50 6.97 4.19
CA ASP A 241 -10.67 6.83 5.09
C ASP A 241 -11.95 7.50 4.56
N ALA A 242 -11.82 8.42 3.60
CA ALA A 242 -12.98 8.97 2.88
C ALA A 242 -13.67 7.91 1.99
N SER A 243 -12.90 6.97 1.46
CA SER A 243 -13.31 5.90 0.54
C SER A 243 -13.64 4.60 1.26
N HIS A 244 -12.90 4.23 2.31
CA HIS A 244 -13.13 2.99 3.05
C HIS A 244 -12.54 3.06 4.45
N VAL A 245 -13.20 2.41 5.42
CA VAL A 245 -12.67 2.22 6.78
C VAL A 245 -12.90 0.77 7.19
N HIS A 246 -11.97 0.21 7.96
CA HIS A 246 -11.97 -1.21 8.32
C HIS A 246 -11.58 -1.41 9.78
N SER A 247 -11.82 -2.63 10.28
CA SER A 247 -11.36 -3.05 11.60
C SER A 247 -9.83 -2.93 11.72
N PRO A 248 -9.31 -2.33 12.80
CA PRO A 248 -7.88 -2.20 13.03
C PRO A 248 -7.20 -3.53 13.37
N ALA A 249 -7.95 -4.62 13.56
CA ALA A 249 -7.40 -5.95 13.87
C ALA A 249 -6.34 -6.43 12.86
N GLY A 250 -6.39 -5.95 11.61
CA GLY A 250 -5.39 -6.25 10.59
C GLY A 250 -4.22 -5.26 10.50
N GLY A 251 -4.24 -4.11 11.20
CA GLY A 251 -3.18 -3.09 11.11
C GLY A 251 -3.04 -2.41 9.75
N GLN A 252 -4.04 -2.52 8.86
CA GLN A 252 -3.93 -2.11 7.46
C GLN A 252 -4.54 -0.74 7.13
N GLY A 253 -5.27 -0.09 8.03
CA GLY A 253 -6.03 1.14 7.71
C GLY A 253 -5.19 2.22 7.02
N MET A 254 -4.23 2.80 7.73
CA MET A 254 -3.33 3.83 7.17
C MET A 254 -2.53 3.31 5.96
N ASN A 255 -2.06 2.06 6.01
CA ASN A 255 -1.28 1.45 4.92
C ASN A 255 -2.09 1.36 3.62
N GLY A 256 -3.35 0.94 3.71
CA GLY A 256 -4.29 0.88 2.58
C GLY A 256 -4.58 2.26 2.03
N CYS A 257 -4.83 3.25 2.89
CA CYS A 257 -5.07 4.63 2.49
C CYS A 257 -3.89 5.23 1.71
N MET A 258 -2.66 4.97 2.15
CA MET A 258 -1.47 5.47 1.44
C MET A 258 -1.25 4.76 0.10
N GLN A 259 -1.61 3.48 0.00
CA GLN A 259 -1.59 2.75 -1.28
C GLN A 259 -2.64 3.28 -2.26
N ASP A 260 -3.78 3.77 -1.77
CA ASP A 260 -4.75 4.47 -2.62
C ASP A 260 -4.17 5.73 -3.23
N ALA A 261 -3.51 6.56 -2.41
CA ALA A 261 -2.84 7.77 -2.89
C ALA A 261 -1.72 7.46 -3.88
N PHE A 262 -0.95 6.39 -3.64
CA PHE A 262 0.12 5.95 -4.54
C PHE A 262 -0.40 5.48 -5.91
N ASN A 263 -1.53 4.76 -5.92
CA ASN A 263 -2.20 4.35 -7.15
C ASN A 263 -2.85 5.53 -7.89
N LEU A 264 -3.52 6.43 -7.18
CA LEU A 264 -4.22 7.58 -7.77
C LEU A 264 -3.24 8.64 -8.31
N GLY A 265 -2.15 8.90 -7.59
CA GLY A 265 -1.28 10.04 -7.83
C GLY A 265 -0.70 10.10 -9.25
N TRP A 266 -0.21 8.98 -9.79
CA TRP A 266 0.36 8.96 -11.13
C TRP A 266 -0.71 9.08 -12.23
N LYS A 267 -1.89 8.48 -12.02
CA LYS A 267 -3.03 8.56 -12.95
C LYS A 267 -3.55 9.99 -13.04
N LEU A 268 -3.78 10.61 -11.88
CA LEU A 268 -4.22 12.00 -11.79
C LEU A 268 -3.19 12.95 -12.41
N ALA A 269 -1.89 12.72 -12.19
CA ALA A 269 -0.85 13.51 -12.82
C ALA A 269 -0.84 13.37 -14.36
N ALA A 270 -1.09 12.17 -14.90
CA ALA A 270 -1.18 11.94 -16.34
C ALA A 270 -2.37 12.69 -16.96
N VAL A 271 -3.55 12.62 -16.32
CA VAL A 271 -4.75 13.34 -16.76
C VAL A 271 -4.57 14.85 -16.63
N PHE A 272 -4.07 15.33 -15.50
CA PHE A 272 -3.87 16.77 -15.26
C PHE A 272 -2.90 17.40 -16.26
N LYS A 273 -1.85 16.66 -16.67
CA LYS A 273 -0.89 17.11 -17.68
C LYS A 273 -1.39 16.96 -19.12
N GLY A 274 -2.59 16.42 -19.33
CA GLY A 274 -3.14 16.17 -20.66
C GLY A 274 -2.46 15.02 -21.40
N HIS A 275 -1.78 14.12 -20.69
CA HIS A 275 -1.14 12.93 -21.28
C HIS A 275 -2.10 11.75 -21.40
N ALA A 276 -3.22 11.78 -20.68
CA ALA A 276 -4.18 10.68 -20.61
C ALA A 276 -5.63 11.19 -20.62
N SER A 277 -6.56 10.38 -21.12
CA SER A 277 -8.01 10.63 -20.97
C SER A 277 -8.40 10.56 -19.49
N PRO A 278 -9.35 11.39 -19.00
CA PRO A 278 -9.91 11.24 -17.66
C PRO A 278 -10.44 9.84 -17.34
N ASP A 279 -10.84 9.06 -18.35
CA ASP A 279 -11.37 7.70 -18.20
C ASP A 279 -10.40 6.75 -17.47
N ILE A 280 -9.08 7.01 -17.52
CA ILE A 280 -8.12 6.20 -16.76
C ILE A 280 -8.33 6.31 -15.24
N LEU A 281 -9.03 7.34 -14.75
CA LEU A 281 -9.35 7.49 -13.33
C LEU A 281 -10.42 6.50 -12.88
N ASP A 282 -11.24 5.94 -13.78
CA ASP A 282 -12.17 4.86 -13.42
C ASP A 282 -11.41 3.61 -12.96
N THR A 283 -10.19 3.40 -13.48
CA THR A 283 -9.34 2.28 -13.04
C THR A 283 -8.93 2.42 -11.57
N TYR A 284 -8.92 3.63 -10.99
CA TYR A 284 -8.62 3.81 -9.56
C TYR A 284 -9.67 3.10 -8.69
N GLU A 285 -10.96 3.30 -8.99
CA GLU A 285 -12.02 2.59 -8.28
C GLU A 285 -11.95 1.08 -8.54
N GLN A 286 -11.84 0.68 -9.82
CA GLN A 286 -11.81 -0.73 -10.22
C GLN A 286 -10.67 -1.49 -9.54
N GLU A 287 -9.53 -0.86 -9.33
CA GLU A 287 -8.36 -1.47 -8.69
C GLU A 287 -8.43 -1.39 -7.16
N ARG A 288 -8.79 -0.25 -6.59
CA ARG A 288 -8.63 0.00 -5.14
C ARG A 288 -9.83 -0.41 -4.31
N LYS A 289 -11.04 -0.39 -4.85
CA LYS A 289 -12.24 -0.82 -4.12
C LYS A 289 -12.21 -2.32 -3.77
N PRO A 290 -11.85 -3.24 -4.69
CA PRO A 290 -11.69 -4.65 -4.34
C PRO A 290 -10.60 -4.88 -3.30
N ILE A 291 -9.54 -4.06 -3.25
CA ILE A 291 -8.53 -4.15 -2.19
C ILE A 291 -9.12 -3.78 -0.83
N GLY A 292 -9.95 -2.72 -0.72
CA GLY A 292 -10.66 -2.42 0.52
C GLY A 292 -11.54 -3.58 1.01
N GLU A 293 -12.19 -4.28 0.07
CA GLU A 293 -12.97 -5.49 0.37
C GLU A 293 -12.06 -6.67 0.81
N GLN A 294 -10.90 -6.86 0.17
CA GLN A 294 -9.92 -7.87 0.56
C GLN A 294 -9.32 -7.59 1.94
N ILE A 295 -9.01 -6.32 2.24
CA ILE A 295 -8.55 -5.86 3.56
C ILE A 295 -9.62 -6.18 4.61
N SER A 296 -10.89 -5.87 4.32
CA SER A 296 -12.01 -6.20 5.19
C SER A 296 -12.09 -7.71 5.48
N ALA A 297 -11.94 -8.54 4.46
CA ALA A 297 -11.99 -9.99 4.59
C ALA A 297 -10.77 -10.56 5.34
N GLY A 298 -9.57 -10.06 5.07
CA GLY A 298 -8.34 -10.43 5.76
C GLY A 298 -8.36 -10.03 7.23
N ALA A 299 -8.78 -8.79 7.51
CA ALA A 299 -8.98 -8.29 8.87
C ALA A 299 -10.03 -9.14 9.63
N ALA A 300 -11.05 -9.66 8.95
CA ALA A 300 -12.04 -10.55 9.59
C ALA A 300 -11.42 -11.85 10.15
N ALA A 301 -10.37 -12.39 9.52
CA ALA A 301 -9.69 -13.60 10.01
C ALA A 301 -8.95 -13.35 11.33
N THR A 302 -8.18 -12.26 11.42
CA THR A 302 -7.53 -11.85 12.67
C THR A 302 -8.55 -11.38 13.70
N HIS A 303 -9.60 -10.68 13.27
CA HIS A 303 -10.68 -10.21 14.13
C HIS A 303 -11.38 -11.37 14.86
N LYS A 304 -11.60 -12.53 14.22
CA LYS A 304 -12.16 -13.71 14.91
C LYS A 304 -11.31 -14.22 16.07
N ILE A 305 -10.00 -14.00 16.02
CA ILE A 305 -9.06 -14.40 17.07
C ILE A 305 -9.09 -13.34 18.19
N VAL A 306 -8.76 -12.10 17.84
CA VAL A 306 -8.48 -11.05 18.85
C VAL A 306 -9.73 -10.29 19.30
N MET A 307 -10.73 -10.13 18.43
CA MET A 307 -11.97 -9.37 18.66
C MET A 307 -13.22 -10.27 18.49
N GLY A 308 -13.09 -11.59 18.69
CA GLY A 308 -14.19 -12.55 18.63
C GLY A 308 -15.13 -12.46 19.84
N PHE A 309 -15.58 -11.26 20.20
CA PHE A 309 -16.26 -10.98 21.46
C PHE A 309 -17.47 -11.90 21.68
N GLY A 310 -17.62 -12.37 22.92
CA GLY A 310 -18.65 -13.34 23.32
C GLY A 310 -18.28 -14.81 23.10
N ILE A 311 -17.21 -15.11 22.37
CA ILE A 311 -16.67 -16.47 22.17
C ILE A 311 -15.48 -16.67 23.13
N GLU A 312 -15.36 -17.82 23.79
CA GLU A 312 -14.20 -18.08 24.66
C GLU A 312 -12.89 -18.16 23.86
N PRO A 313 -11.75 -17.64 24.36
CA PRO A 313 -10.46 -17.73 23.66
C PRO A 313 -10.07 -19.16 23.26
N THR A 314 -10.40 -20.17 24.07
CA THR A 314 -10.16 -21.58 23.74
C THR A 314 -10.82 -22.01 22.43
N ASP A 315 -12.02 -21.49 22.15
CA ASP A 315 -12.77 -21.80 20.93
C ASP A 315 -12.27 -20.98 19.74
N ARG A 316 -11.51 -19.90 19.98
CA ARG A 316 -10.87 -19.08 18.94
C ARG A 316 -9.49 -19.64 18.52
N LEU A 317 -8.82 -20.41 19.39
CA LEU A 317 -7.50 -20.99 19.13
C LEU A 317 -7.48 -21.88 17.88
N VAL A 318 -8.60 -22.55 17.58
CA VAL A 318 -8.72 -23.41 16.38
C VAL A 318 -8.42 -22.64 15.08
N PHE A 319 -8.67 -21.33 15.04
CA PHE A 319 -8.41 -20.52 13.85
C PHE A 319 -6.90 -20.36 13.56
N THR A 320 -6.04 -20.49 14.57
CA THR A 320 -4.58 -20.42 14.40
C THR A 320 -3.95 -21.78 14.06
N GLN A 321 -4.73 -22.86 14.11
CA GLN A 321 -4.28 -24.23 13.87
C GLN A 321 -4.57 -24.71 12.44
N VAL A 322 -5.15 -23.85 11.60
CA VAL A 322 -5.39 -24.13 10.19
C VAL A 322 -4.03 -24.27 9.46
N PRO A 323 -3.87 -25.22 8.53
CA PRO A 323 -2.63 -25.36 7.76
C PRO A 323 -2.18 -24.04 7.12
N ASN A 324 -0.89 -23.72 7.26
CA ASN A 324 -0.25 -22.50 6.75
C ASN A 324 -0.94 -21.21 7.25
N TRP A 325 -1.59 -21.22 8.42
CA TRP A 325 -2.27 -20.05 8.97
C TRP A 325 -1.34 -18.84 9.10
N GLU A 326 -0.16 -19.02 9.70
CA GLU A 326 0.81 -17.94 9.90
C GLU A 326 1.24 -17.35 8.56
N GLU A 327 1.75 -18.17 7.63
CA GLU A 327 2.18 -17.75 6.28
C GLU A 327 1.07 -16.98 5.54
N ASN A 328 -0.15 -17.53 5.51
CA ASN A 328 -1.29 -16.88 4.88
C ASN A 328 -1.66 -15.56 5.55
N THR A 329 -1.54 -15.48 6.88
CA THR A 329 -1.88 -14.28 7.65
C THR A 329 -0.84 -13.19 7.42
N VAL A 330 0.46 -13.49 7.53
CA VAL A 330 1.53 -12.51 7.29
C VAL A 330 1.53 -12.02 5.84
N PHE A 331 1.25 -12.91 4.87
CA PHE A 331 1.17 -12.53 3.46
C PHE A 331 -0.02 -11.60 3.18
N ARG A 332 -1.16 -11.83 3.83
CA ARG A 332 -2.33 -10.94 3.74
C ARG A 332 -2.09 -9.61 4.42
N VAL A 333 -1.63 -9.63 5.66
CA VAL A 333 -1.46 -8.44 6.52
C VAL A 333 -0.33 -7.53 6.01
N SER A 334 0.74 -8.08 5.43
CA SER A 334 1.83 -7.29 4.84
C SER A 334 1.42 -6.43 3.65
N GLY A 335 0.28 -6.74 3.03
CA GLY A 335 -0.19 -6.10 1.80
C GLY A 335 0.45 -6.66 0.53
N LEU A 336 1.36 -7.63 0.63
CA LEU A 336 1.98 -8.28 -0.54
C LEU A 336 1.00 -9.13 -1.35
N SER A 337 -0.09 -9.58 -0.72
CA SER A 337 -1.16 -10.33 -1.40
C SER A 337 -2.08 -9.47 -2.26
N HIS A 338 -2.10 -8.15 -2.05
CA HIS A 338 -2.99 -7.24 -2.77
C HIS A 338 -2.58 -7.14 -4.24
N ASN A 339 -3.54 -7.35 -5.12
CA ASN A 339 -3.32 -7.34 -6.57
C ASN A 339 -4.60 -6.96 -7.32
N TYR A 340 -4.41 -6.61 -8.59
CA TYR A 340 -5.44 -6.22 -9.54
C TYR A 340 -5.59 -7.23 -10.68
N THR A 341 -5.18 -8.49 -10.49
CA THR A 341 -5.07 -9.45 -11.61
C THR A 341 -6.40 -9.66 -12.31
N ASP A 342 -7.50 -9.67 -11.55
CA ASP A 342 -8.86 -9.90 -12.04
C ASP A 342 -9.40 -8.72 -12.87
N VAL A 343 -8.79 -7.53 -12.73
CA VAL A 343 -9.14 -6.31 -13.48
C VAL A 343 -8.18 -6.09 -14.64
N VAL A 344 -6.88 -6.27 -14.40
CA VAL A 344 -5.83 -5.98 -15.39
C VAL A 344 -5.75 -7.06 -16.46
N THR A 345 -5.83 -8.34 -16.10
CA THR A 345 -5.64 -9.45 -17.06
C THR A 345 -6.69 -9.44 -18.18
N PRO A 346 -7.99 -9.25 -17.92
CA PRO A 346 -9.00 -9.19 -18.97
C PRO A 346 -8.89 -7.96 -19.88
N ALA A 347 -8.22 -6.90 -19.42
CA ALA A 347 -8.01 -5.66 -20.16
C ALA A 347 -6.75 -5.66 -21.04
N LEU A 348 -5.98 -6.76 -21.05
CA LEU A 348 -4.76 -6.86 -21.87
C LEU A 348 -5.09 -6.99 -23.36
N PRO A 349 -4.17 -6.62 -24.27
CA PRO A 349 -4.24 -6.98 -25.68
C PRO A 349 -4.44 -8.48 -25.90
N LEU A 350 -5.30 -8.86 -26.85
CA LEU A 350 -5.63 -10.27 -27.13
C LEU A 350 -4.41 -11.11 -27.46
N ALA A 351 -3.42 -10.53 -28.17
CA ALA A 351 -2.18 -11.22 -28.49
C ALA A 351 -1.41 -11.65 -27.23
N ILE A 352 -1.45 -10.83 -26.17
CA ILE A 352 -0.80 -11.13 -24.89
C ILE A 352 -1.66 -12.12 -24.09
N GLN A 353 -2.99 -11.92 -24.05
CA GLN A 353 -3.90 -12.85 -23.35
C GLN A 353 -3.78 -14.29 -23.87
N ASN A 354 -3.65 -14.46 -25.19
CA ASN A 354 -3.54 -15.76 -25.83
C ASN A 354 -2.15 -16.40 -25.71
N ASN A 355 -1.14 -15.66 -25.23
CA ASN A 355 0.24 -16.11 -25.10
C ASN A 355 0.78 -15.78 -23.70
N PRO A 356 0.19 -16.35 -22.63
CA PRO A 356 0.64 -16.09 -21.27
C PRO A 356 2.07 -16.60 -21.06
N VAL A 357 2.78 -15.91 -20.17
CA VAL A 357 4.17 -16.22 -19.85
C VAL A 357 4.30 -16.59 -18.37
N PRO A 358 5.26 -17.44 -17.98
CA PRO A 358 5.52 -17.72 -16.57
C PRO A 358 5.95 -16.46 -15.81
N GLY A 359 5.80 -16.50 -14.49
CA GLY A 359 6.17 -15.41 -13.58
C GLY A 359 4.98 -14.63 -13.00
N PRO A 360 5.24 -13.44 -12.43
CA PRO A 360 4.23 -12.57 -11.85
C PRO A 360 3.17 -12.17 -12.88
N LYS A 361 1.89 -12.33 -12.51
CA LYS A 361 0.78 -11.98 -13.39
C LYS A 361 0.62 -10.47 -13.53
N PRO A 362 0.15 -9.98 -14.69
CA PRO A 362 -0.32 -8.61 -14.84
C PRO A 362 -1.37 -8.26 -13.76
N GLY A 363 -1.18 -7.11 -13.11
CA GLY A 363 -1.95 -6.69 -11.93
C GLY A 363 -1.35 -7.11 -10.60
N SER A 364 -0.31 -7.95 -10.55
CA SER A 364 0.43 -8.25 -9.31
C SER A 364 1.54 -7.24 -9.06
N ARG A 365 1.92 -7.07 -7.79
CA ARG A 365 3.14 -6.35 -7.41
C ARG A 365 4.36 -6.95 -8.11
N ALA A 366 5.19 -6.12 -8.71
CA ALA A 366 6.46 -6.54 -9.30
C ALA A 366 7.43 -7.00 -8.19
N PRO A 367 7.90 -8.25 -8.19
CA PRO A 367 8.90 -8.69 -7.21
C PRO A 367 10.19 -7.89 -7.34
N ASP A 368 10.77 -7.49 -6.22
CA ASP A 368 12.14 -6.98 -6.23
C ASP A 368 13.14 -8.13 -6.40
N ALA A 369 14.29 -7.86 -6.99
CA ALA A 369 15.35 -8.85 -7.22
C ALA A 369 16.73 -8.18 -7.21
N LEU A 370 17.76 -8.89 -6.70
CA LEU A 370 19.15 -8.43 -6.78
C LEU A 370 19.69 -8.67 -8.19
N LEU A 371 20.20 -7.60 -8.82
CA LEU A 371 20.83 -7.68 -10.15
C LEU A 371 22.34 -7.81 -10.02
N THR A 372 22.99 -6.88 -9.30
CA THR A 372 24.45 -6.88 -9.12
C THR A 372 24.80 -6.84 -7.64
N VAL A 373 25.87 -7.55 -7.25
CA VAL A 373 26.31 -7.65 -5.84
C VAL A 373 27.17 -6.46 -5.43
N SER A 374 28.02 -5.95 -6.33
CA SER A 374 28.93 -4.83 -6.04
C SER A 374 29.24 -4.00 -7.30
N PRO A 375 28.83 -2.71 -7.37
CA PRO A 375 27.92 -2.07 -6.43
C PRO A 375 26.56 -2.80 -6.40
N GLN A 376 25.91 -2.78 -5.23
CA GLN A 376 24.61 -3.42 -5.08
C GLN A 376 23.56 -2.68 -5.92
N CYS A 377 22.86 -3.40 -6.78
CA CYS A 377 21.76 -2.87 -7.59
C CYS A 377 20.59 -3.83 -7.57
N HIS A 378 19.40 -3.31 -7.29
CA HIS A 378 18.16 -4.05 -7.34
C HIS A 378 17.29 -3.59 -8.50
N VAL A 379 16.38 -4.45 -8.94
CA VAL A 379 15.36 -4.08 -9.94
C VAL A 379 14.55 -2.86 -9.48
N TYR A 380 14.30 -2.72 -8.19
CA TYR A 380 13.58 -1.57 -7.65
C TYR A 380 14.32 -0.24 -7.82
N ASP A 381 15.66 -0.26 -7.91
CA ASP A 381 16.44 0.93 -8.21
C ASP A 381 16.20 1.42 -9.66
N ILE A 382 15.91 0.50 -10.59
CA ILE A 382 15.53 0.82 -11.97
C ILE A 382 14.15 1.50 -12.00
N PHE A 383 13.22 1.03 -11.18
CA PHE A 383 11.85 1.51 -11.15
C PHE A 383 11.67 2.90 -10.55
N ARG A 384 12.67 3.50 -9.87
CA ARG A 384 12.56 4.81 -9.18
C ARG A 384 12.42 6.00 -10.15
N ARG A 385 11.34 6.00 -10.92
CA ARG A 385 11.02 6.92 -12.00
C ARG A 385 9.50 7.11 -12.06
N PRO A 386 9.01 8.31 -12.44
CA PRO A 386 7.58 8.56 -12.58
C PRO A 386 6.96 7.92 -13.84
N GLN A 387 7.79 7.41 -14.77
CA GLN A 387 7.35 6.73 -15.98
C GLN A 387 6.95 5.28 -15.71
N PHE A 388 6.23 4.68 -16.66
CA PHE A 388 6.23 3.23 -16.79
C PHE A 388 7.66 2.74 -17.02
N THR A 389 8.01 1.56 -16.54
CA THR A 389 9.30 0.93 -16.80
C THR A 389 9.12 -0.33 -17.63
N LEU A 390 9.72 -0.38 -18.82
CA LEU A 390 9.78 -1.58 -19.65
C LEU A 390 11.16 -2.24 -19.48
N LEU A 391 11.18 -3.41 -18.85
CA LEU A 391 12.35 -4.27 -18.79
C LEU A 391 12.40 -5.13 -20.07
N ILE A 392 13.53 -5.06 -20.77
CA ILE A 392 13.80 -5.84 -21.98
C ILE A 392 14.86 -6.87 -21.63
N VAL A 393 14.53 -8.15 -21.76
CA VAL A 393 15.37 -9.28 -21.33
C VAL A 393 15.62 -10.16 -22.56
N PRO A 394 16.64 -9.87 -23.38
CA PRO A 394 16.93 -10.65 -24.58
C PRO A 394 17.44 -12.05 -24.22
N ASP A 395 17.22 -13.00 -25.13
CA ASP A 395 17.98 -14.25 -25.15
C ASP A 395 19.38 -13.96 -25.71
N THR A 396 20.41 -14.02 -24.86
CA THR A 396 21.79 -13.70 -25.24
C THR A 396 22.60 -14.91 -25.68
N SER A 397 21.95 -16.06 -25.95
CA SER A 397 22.63 -17.21 -26.55
C SER A 397 23.32 -16.83 -27.87
N PRO A 398 24.51 -17.37 -28.19
CA PRO A 398 25.32 -16.88 -29.32
C PRO A 398 24.60 -16.83 -30.66
N GLU A 399 23.65 -17.75 -30.89
CA GLU A 399 22.88 -17.84 -32.14
C GLU A 399 21.78 -16.78 -32.26
N ARG A 400 21.22 -16.32 -31.14
CA ARG A 400 20.04 -15.44 -31.11
C ARG A 400 20.36 -14.01 -30.70
N LYS A 401 21.47 -13.81 -29.98
CA LYS A 401 21.87 -12.52 -29.43
C LYS A 401 21.80 -11.36 -30.43
N PRO A 402 22.38 -11.44 -31.65
CA PRO A 402 22.36 -10.30 -32.58
C PRO A 402 20.94 -9.87 -32.96
N ALA A 403 20.03 -10.83 -33.20
CA ALA A 403 18.65 -10.55 -33.57
C ALA A 403 17.84 -10.00 -32.38
N GLN A 404 18.05 -10.54 -31.19
CA GLN A 404 17.37 -10.10 -29.95
C GLN A 404 17.76 -8.67 -29.56
N ILE A 405 19.05 -8.32 -29.65
CA ILE A 405 19.53 -6.96 -29.36
C ILE A 405 19.05 -5.95 -30.41
N ALA A 406 19.09 -6.31 -31.70
CA ALA A 406 18.54 -5.45 -32.75
C ALA A 406 17.03 -5.22 -32.56
N LEU A 407 16.28 -6.25 -32.16
CA LEU A 407 14.86 -6.11 -31.83
C LEU A 407 14.64 -5.24 -30.58
N ALA A 408 15.46 -5.38 -29.54
CA ALA A 408 15.39 -4.53 -28.35
C ALA A 408 15.57 -3.04 -28.68
N ASP A 409 16.55 -2.69 -29.53
CA ASP A 409 16.73 -1.30 -29.98
C ASP A 409 15.58 -0.82 -30.87
N HIS A 410 15.04 -1.68 -31.73
CA HIS A 410 13.84 -1.37 -32.51
C HIS A 410 12.64 -1.05 -31.62
N ILE A 411 12.35 -1.92 -30.64
CA ILE A 411 11.27 -1.73 -29.65
C ILE A 411 11.45 -0.39 -28.94
N ARG A 412 12.68 -0.10 -28.51
CA ARG A 412 12.99 1.16 -27.82
C ARG A 412 12.66 2.38 -28.68
N LYS A 413 13.09 2.37 -29.94
CA LYS A 413 12.81 3.46 -30.90
C LYS A 413 11.31 3.61 -31.17
N ALA A 414 10.61 2.49 -31.37
CA ALA A 414 9.18 2.48 -31.63
C ALA A 414 8.40 3.07 -30.44
N ILE A 415 8.61 2.56 -29.22
CA ILE A 415 7.91 3.05 -28.03
C ILE A 415 8.23 4.51 -27.74
N THR A 416 9.49 4.94 -27.91
CA THR A 416 9.86 6.36 -27.75
C THR A 416 9.12 7.25 -28.76
N SER A 417 8.90 6.76 -29.98
CA SER A 417 8.16 7.49 -31.01
C SER A 417 6.68 7.63 -30.67
N HIS A 418 6.04 6.56 -30.20
CA HIS A 418 4.62 6.56 -29.87
C HIS A 418 4.31 7.32 -28.56
N PHE A 419 5.17 7.16 -27.54
CA PHE A 419 4.93 7.65 -26.17
C PHE A 419 6.17 8.35 -25.58
N PRO A 420 6.61 9.48 -26.16
CA PRO A 420 7.84 10.16 -25.76
C PRO A 420 7.81 10.59 -24.29
N GLY A 421 8.78 10.09 -23.50
CA GLY A 421 8.93 10.45 -22.09
C GLY A 421 7.97 9.77 -21.11
N HIS A 422 7.12 8.85 -21.58
CA HIS A 422 6.17 8.10 -20.73
C HIS A 422 6.67 6.72 -20.29
N VAL A 423 7.66 6.16 -21.01
CA VAL A 423 8.23 4.84 -20.72
C VAL A 423 9.75 4.96 -20.58
N SER A 424 10.27 4.57 -19.43
CA SER A 424 11.68 4.28 -19.22
C SER A 424 11.95 2.85 -19.64
N MET A 425 12.92 2.63 -20.53
CA MET A 425 13.24 1.28 -21.02
C MET A 425 14.60 0.87 -20.49
N HIS A 426 14.72 -0.36 -20.01
CA HIS A 426 15.94 -0.86 -19.39
C HIS A 426 16.26 -2.27 -19.87
N LEU A 427 17.51 -2.48 -20.33
CA LEU A 427 17.99 -3.78 -20.79
C LEU A 427 18.55 -4.58 -19.61
N ILE A 428 18.14 -5.84 -19.48
CA ILE A 428 18.72 -6.79 -18.52
C ILE A 428 19.32 -7.96 -19.29
N SER A 429 20.65 -8.08 -19.27
CA SER A 429 21.42 -9.06 -20.05
C SER A 429 22.49 -9.76 -19.21
N ASP A 430 23.18 -10.75 -19.79
CA ASP A 430 24.29 -11.47 -19.15
C ASP A 430 25.57 -10.63 -19.02
N GLN A 431 25.70 -9.61 -19.84
CA GLN A 431 26.82 -8.69 -19.87
C GLN A 431 26.37 -7.31 -20.35
N ARG A 432 27.29 -6.35 -20.36
CA ARG A 432 27.03 -5.02 -20.89
C ARG A 432 27.00 -5.04 -22.42
N GLU A 433 25.96 -4.48 -23.01
CA GLU A 433 25.78 -4.37 -24.46
C GLU A 433 26.15 -2.98 -24.97
N GLY A 434 27.05 -2.92 -25.96
CA GLY A 434 27.57 -1.66 -26.48
C GLY A 434 26.60 -0.87 -27.37
N GLU A 435 25.56 -1.53 -27.89
CA GLU A 435 24.55 -0.92 -28.77
C GLU A 435 23.36 -0.33 -28.01
N PHE A 436 23.25 -0.60 -26.70
CA PHE A 436 22.18 -0.06 -25.85
C PHE A 436 22.71 1.10 -25.00
N ASP A 437 21.85 2.10 -24.73
CA ASP A 437 22.20 3.27 -23.94
C ASP A 437 22.92 2.88 -22.64
N PHE A 438 24.06 3.54 -22.37
CA PHE A 438 25.00 3.18 -21.32
C PHE A 438 24.34 3.23 -19.93
N ASP A 439 23.35 4.12 -19.74
CA ASP A 439 22.74 4.42 -18.45
C ASP A 439 21.47 3.58 -18.14
N HIS A 440 20.99 2.77 -19.10
CA HIS A 440 19.75 2.00 -18.99
C HIS A 440 19.95 0.50 -19.21
N GLN A 441 21.03 -0.04 -18.67
CA GLN A 441 21.29 -1.48 -18.72
C GLN A 441 21.85 -1.99 -17.40
N SER A 442 21.54 -3.25 -17.09
CA SER A 442 22.07 -3.94 -15.92
C SER A 442 22.31 -5.40 -16.23
N VAL A 443 23.27 -5.98 -15.52
CA VAL A 443 23.55 -7.41 -15.61
C VAL A 443 22.76 -8.12 -14.53
N ASP A 444 22.02 -9.16 -14.88
CA ASP A 444 21.44 -10.09 -13.89
C ASP A 444 22.52 -11.07 -13.44
N GLN A 445 23.48 -10.56 -12.66
CA GLN A 445 24.68 -11.30 -12.23
C GLN A 445 24.33 -12.52 -11.38
N VAL A 446 23.24 -12.42 -10.60
CA VAL A 446 22.84 -13.43 -9.62
C VAL A 446 21.81 -14.40 -10.21
N GLY A 447 21.10 -14.00 -11.27
CA GLY A 447 20.00 -14.77 -11.86
C GLY A 447 18.69 -14.68 -11.06
N GLU A 448 18.67 -13.88 -9.98
CA GLU A 448 17.52 -13.75 -9.10
C GLU A 448 16.33 -13.08 -9.81
N PHE A 449 16.61 -12.14 -10.70
CA PHE A 449 15.56 -11.50 -11.50
C PHE A 449 14.91 -12.52 -12.45
N ARG A 450 15.69 -13.26 -13.23
CA ARG A 450 15.12 -14.30 -14.11
C ARG A 450 14.31 -15.35 -13.34
N ASP A 451 14.79 -15.78 -12.17
CA ASP A 451 14.08 -16.74 -11.32
C ASP A 451 12.72 -16.19 -10.83
N ARG A 452 12.72 -15.03 -10.19
CA ARG A 452 11.50 -14.41 -9.64
C ARG A 452 10.48 -14.02 -10.73
N TYR A 453 10.95 -13.74 -11.95
CA TYR A 453 10.09 -13.36 -13.07
C TYR A 453 9.76 -14.54 -14.01
N GLY A 454 10.18 -15.77 -13.70
CA GLY A 454 9.89 -16.95 -14.53
C GLY A 454 10.44 -16.82 -15.96
N ILE A 455 11.62 -16.22 -16.09
CA ILE A 455 12.29 -16.02 -17.38
C ILE A 455 13.27 -17.18 -17.58
N GLU A 456 13.12 -17.86 -18.71
CA GLU A 456 13.96 -18.99 -19.11
C GLU A 456 15.43 -18.55 -19.25
N LYS A 457 16.36 -19.51 -19.13
CA LYS A 457 17.78 -19.24 -19.35
C LYS A 457 18.07 -19.05 -20.83
N ASP A 458 19.18 -18.40 -21.14
CA ASP A 458 19.59 -18.18 -22.53
C ASP A 458 19.75 -19.51 -23.29
N GLY A 459 19.20 -19.57 -24.49
CA GLY A 459 19.12 -20.78 -25.32
C GLY A 459 17.94 -21.72 -25.00
N GLU A 460 17.18 -21.49 -23.93
CA GLU A 460 16.02 -22.32 -23.55
C GLU A 460 14.67 -21.70 -23.97
N GLY A 461 14.66 -20.41 -24.33
CA GLY A 461 13.44 -19.61 -24.46
C GLY A 461 13.55 -18.44 -25.42
N GLU A 462 12.46 -17.69 -25.61
CA GLU A 462 12.54 -16.38 -26.28
C GLU A 462 12.73 -15.29 -25.23
N GLY A 463 13.34 -14.17 -25.62
CA GLY A 463 13.45 -12.99 -24.77
C GLY A 463 12.09 -12.54 -24.19
N ARG A 464 12.14 -11.81 -23.09
CA ARG A 464 10.97 -11.35 -22.32
C ARG A 464 10.89 -9.83 -22.31
N LEU A 465 9.65 -9.33 -22.36
CA LEU A 465 9.29 -7.96 -22.03
C LEU A 465 8.47 -7.97 -20.75
N VAL A 466 8.80 -7.09 -19.80
CA VAL A 466 8.03 -6.88 -18.58
C VAL A 466 7.79 -5.39 -18.41
N LEU A 467 6.53 -4.97 -18.49
CA LEU A 467 6.13 -3.58 -18.28
C LEU A 467 5.62 -3.41 -16.85
N VAL A 468 6.21 -2.46 -16.12
CA VAL A 468 5.87 -2.14 -14.73
C VAL A 468 5.34 -0.71 -14.67
N ARG A 469 4.23 -0.51 -13.97
CA ARG A 469 3.59 0.79 -13.76
C ARG A 469 4.37 1.62 -12.72
N PRO A 470 4.15 2.95 -12.67
CA PRO A 470 4.76 3.82 -11.66
C PRO A 470 4.43 3.42 -10.21
N ASP A 471 3.35 2.67 -9.99
CA ASP A 471 2.92 2.17 -8.67
C ASP A 471 3.48 0.78 -8.34
N LEU A 472 4.51 0.30 -9.04
CA LEU A 472 5.20 -0.99 -8.84
C LEU A 472 4.38 -2.24 -9.18
N TYR A 473 3.26 -2.11 -9.89
CA TYR A 473 2.47 -3.24 -10.37
C TYR A 473 2.85 -3.62 -11.81
N ILE A 474 2.87 -4.92 -12.11
CA ILE A 474 3.06 -5.43 -13.47
C ILE A 474 1.87 -4.97 -14.32
N GLY A 475 2.14 -4.17 -15.35
CA GLY A 475 1.15 -3.78 -16.35
C GLY A 475 0.88 -4.91 -17.34
N LEU A 476 1.96 -5.50 -17.88
CA LEU A 476 1.93 -6.70 -18.72
C LEU A 476 3.30 -7.40 -18.73
N ALA A 477 3.31 -8.65 -19.19
CA ALA A 477 4.53 -9.36 -19.55
C ALA A 477 4.26 -10.21 -20.80
N CYS A 478 5.19 -10.22 -21.77
CA CYS A 478 5.05 -10.98 -23.01
C CYS A 478 6.41 -11.42 -23.56
N LYS A 479 6.40 -12.33 -24.55
CA LYS A 479 7.62 -12.67 -25.31
C LYS A 479 8.05 -11.49 -26.18
N LEU A 480 9.34 -11.34 -26.42
CA LEU A 480 9.93 -10.23 -27.17
C LEU A 480 9.30 -10.00 -28.56
N PRO A 481 8.93 -11.03 -29.35
CA PRO A 481 8.27 -10.82 -30.64
C PRO A 481 6.84 -10.28 -30.57
N LEU A 482 6.21 -10.24 -29.39
CA LEU A 482 4.86 -9.71 -29.19
C LEU A 482 4.88 -8.26 -28.66
N TRP A 483 5.91 -7.50 -29.04
CA TRP A 483 6.16 -6.16 -28.53
C TRP A 483 5.09 -5.15 -28.98
N GLU A 484 4.40 -5.38 -30.09
CA GLU A 484 3.29 -4.51 -30.52
C GLU A 484 2.16 -4.49 -29.49
N GLY A 485 1.99 -5.57 -28.71
CA GLY A 485 1.07 -5.60 -27.58
C GLY A 485 1.45 -4.61 -26.48
N VAL A 486 2.72 -4.23 -26.34
CA VAL A 486 3.14 -3.17 -25.41
C VAL A 486 2.58 -1.82 -25.87
N VAL A 487 2.61 -1.55 -27.17
CA VAL A 487 2.09 -0.31 -27.76
C VAL A 487 0.57 -0.24 -27.59
N GLU A 488 -0.14 -1.33 -27.90
CA GLU A 488 -1.60 -1.41 -27.73
C GLU A 488 -2.01 -1.18 -26.27
N TYR A 489 -1.29 -1.78 -25.32
CA TYR A 489 -1.54 -1.56 -23.90
C TYR A 489 -1.30 -0.11 -23.47
N LEU A 490 -0.18 0.50 -23.88
CA LEU A 490 0.16 1.88 -23.53
C LEU A 490 -0.82 2.89 -24.12
N ALA A 491 -1.41 2.61 -25.30
CA ALA A 491 -2.46 3.44 -25.90
C ALA A 491 -3.75 3.50 -25.05
N GLY A 492 -3.97 2.50 -24.17
CA GLY A 492 -5.05 2.54 -23.18
C GLY A 492 -4.77 3.50 -22.00
N TRP A 493 -3.52 3.90 -21.80
CA TRP A 493 -3.09 4.78 -20.70
C TRP A 493 -2.74 6.18 -21.15
N PHE A 494 -2.16 6.33 -22.35
CA PHE A 494 -1.61 7.59 -22.83
C PHE A 494 -2.14 7.94 -24.22
N ILE A 495 -2.25 9.23 -24.48
CA ILE A 495 -2.58 9.77 -25.80
C ILE A 495 -1.33 9.61 -26.67
N GLU A 496 -1.48 8.85 -27.75
CA GLU A 496 -0.41 8.60 -28.72
C GLU A 496 -0.03 9.87 -29.49
N VAL A 497 1.27 10.10 -29.66
CA VAL A 497 1.77 11.20 -30.50
C VAL A 497 1.73 10.75 -31.96
N LYS A 498 1.00 11.50 -32.79
CA LYS A 498 0.87 11.26 -34.23
C LYS A 498 2.07 11.71 -35.04
#